data_AF-A0A8H3U0T3-F1
#
_entry.id   AF-A0A8H3U0T3-F1
#
_cell.length_a   1.000
_cell.length_b   1.000
_cell.length_c   1.000
_cell.angle_alpha   90.00
_cell.angle_beta   90.00
_cell.angle_gamma   90.00
#
_symmetry.space_group_name_H-M   'P 1'
#
loop_
_entity.id
_entity.type
_entity.pdbx_description
1 polymer ?
#
loop_
_entity_poly.entity_id
_entity_poly.type
_entity_poly.pdbx_seq_one_letter_code
_entity_poly.pdbx_strand_id
1 'polypeptide(L)'
;MEKIKDSKVAHFFGKVAVECEPGLTNTQLMLTNHDLKPVEPERRQWGAWNFTGLWIELTLLIQFEVETVRHLFTVKAFIVPVAGVAFFVWAIAKAHGLGPIVHQPSTATGSDLRWAIIKGIMSSIANFAALIVNNPDFSRFARKPSDALWSQMLTIPIGFAFTSIIGIFVSSSSNVIYGKPIWNPLDLLDSFLNEGDLRTRFGVFIIAASFTLAQLGTNIAANSISAGTDMTALAPRFLTIRRGGYICATTGLLICPWNLLKGDNQFTTYLSAYSVFLSSIAGVIVCDYYFVRRGYIQVEDLYSGRRSGPYFFTHGIHWRAYAAYVSGILINIIGFLGACGWKVPEMAEHIYNFNFFGGFIVSALTYWTLCRVSPIPACANEWLEVETDGSKGGRAYDVENSSDTERD
;
A
#
# COMPACT_ATOMS: atom_id res chain seq x y z
N MET A 1 4.98 14.30 55.36
CA MET A 1 5.07 14.20 53.88
C MET A 1 5.21 15.57 53.19
N GLU A 2 5.30 16.70 53.90
CA GLU A 2 5.44 18.03 53.28
C GLU A 2 6.86 18.34 52.76
N LYS A 3 7.91 17.77 53.35
CA LYS A 3 9.31 18.07 52.95
C LYS A 3 9.72 17.57 51.56
N ILE A 4 8.88 16.78 50.87
CA ILE A 4 9.19 16.26 49.52
C ILE A 4 8.61 17.17 48.42
N LYS A 5 7.55 17.93 48.71
CA LYS A 5 6.88 18.78 47.70
C LYS A 5 7.75 19.94 47.17
N ASP A 6 8.69 20.44 47.99
CA ASP A 6 9.57 21.57 47.62
C ASP A 6 10.98 21.15 47.17
N SER A 7 11.20 19.86 46.87
CA SER A 7 12.50 19.42 46.36
C SER A 7 12.67 19.75 44.87
N LYS A 8 13.92 20.01 44.43
CA LYS A 8 14.25 20.17 43.01
C LYS A 8 13.78 18.98 42.15
N VAL A 9 13.73 17.80 42.75
CA VAL A 9 13.24 16.55 42.14
C VAL A 9 11.72 16.61 41.92
N ALA A 10 10.95 17.05 42.92
CA ALA A 10 9.51 17.23 42.78
C ALA A 10 9.15 18.31 41.75
N HIS A 11 9.93 19.39 41.67
CA HIS A 11 9.74 20.42 40.65
C HIS A 11 10.05 19.91 39.24
N PHE A 12 11.09 19.08 39.08
CA PHE A 12 11.39 18.41 37.80
C PHE A 12 10.27 17.46 37.38
N PHE A 13 9.80 16.59 38.29
CA PHE A 13 8.67 15.70 38.00
C PHE A 13 7.39 16.47 37.70
N GLY A 14 7.13 17.59 38.38
CA GLY A 14 6.00 18.47 38.06
C GLY A 14 6.09 19.12 36.67
N LYS A 15 7.31 19.33 36.16
CA LYS A 15 7.54 19.89 34.81
C LYS A 15 7.39 18.85 33.70
N VAL A 16 7.55 17.56 34.03
CA VAL A 16 7.41 16.42 33.11
C VAL A 16 6.02 15.76 33.26
N ALA A 17 5.31 16.04 34.35
CA ALA A 17 3.97 15.53 34.59
C ALA A 17 2.97 16.13 33.58
N VAL A 18 2.14 15.25 33.03
CA VAL A 18 1.06 15.61 32.11
C VAL A 18 -0.12 16.18 32.90
N GLU A 19 -0.83 17.14 32.34
CA GLU A 19 -2.04 17.70 32.96
C GLU A 19 -3.05 16.58 33.27
N CYS A 20 -3.53 16.55 34.52
CA CYS A 20 -4.44 15.54 35.03
C CYS A 20 -5.68 16.20 35.63
N GLU A 21 -6.81 15.50 35.61
CA GLU A 21 -8.04 16.00 36.24
C GLU A 21 -7.89 16.14 37.75
N PRO A 22 -8.40 17.25 38.33
CA PRO A 22 -8.38 17.45 39.77
C PRO A 22 -9.28 16.42 40.48
N GLY A 23 -8.76 15.81 41.55
CA GLY A 23 -9.52 14.88 42.40
C GLY A 23 -9.17 13.39 42.25
N LEU A 24 -8.23 13.03 41.37
CA LEU A 24 -7.75 11.65 41.22
C LEU A 24 -6.71 11.27 42.28
N THR A 25 -6.76 10.02 42.76
CA THR A 25 -5.76 9.46 43.69
C THR A 25 -4.41 9.22 43.00
N ASN A 26 -3.31 9.13 43.74
CA ASN A 26 -1.97 8.87 43.16
C ASN A 26 -1.91 7.59 42.30
N THR A 27 -2.66 6.55 42.67
CA THR A 27 -2.76 5.32 41.87
C THR A 27 -3.55 5.55 40.58
N GLN A 28 -4.60 6.37 40.63
CA GLN A 28 -5.38 6.72 39.43
C GLN A 28 -4.58 7.64 38.49
N LEU A 29 -3.80 8.59 39.01
CA LEU A 29 -2.91 9.45 38.23
C LEU A 29 -1.86 8.67 37.44
N MET A 30 -1.48 7.48 37.91
CA MET A 30 -0.57 6.58 37.18
C MET A 30 -1.25 5.76 36.07
N LEU A 31 -2.59 5.78 36.00
CA LEU A 31 -3.40 4.98 35.08
C LEU A 31 -4.29 5.81 34.15
N THR A 32 -4.35 7.13 34.36
CA THR A 32 -5.20 8.04 33.60
C THR A 32 -4.40 9.25 33.15
N ASN A 33 -4.25 9.41 31.84
CA ASN A 33 -3.87 10.67 31.21
C ASN A 33 -4.79 10.93 30.01
N HIS A 34 -4.67 12.11 29.39
CA HIS A 34 -5.47 12.48 28.21
C HIS A 34 -5.42 11.42 27.09
N ASP A 35 -4.29 10.70 26.93
CA ASP A 35 -4.09 9.72 25.85
C ASP A 35 -4.57 8.30 26.20
N LEU A 36 -4.69 7.98 27.49
CA LEU A 36 -5.16 6.69 28.01
C LEU A 36 -6.67 6.67 28.23
N LYS A 37 -7.30 7.84 28.39
CA LYS A 37 -8.76 7.92 28.52
C LYS A 37 -9.44 7.51 27.22
N PRO A 38 -10.53 6.73 27.28
CA PRO A 38 -11.39 6.53 26.12
C PRO A 38 -11.88 7.89 25.60
N VAL A 39 -11.71 8.14 24.31
CA VAL A 39 -12.12 9.39 23.65
C VAL A 39 -13.55 9.75 24.06
N GLU A 40 -13.78 10.99 24.49
CA GLU A 40 -15.09 11.48 24.93
C GLU A 40 -16.15 11.32 23.82
N PRO A 41 -17.41 10.99 24.14
CA PRO A 41 -18.47 10.83 23.13
C PRO A 41 -18.64 12.03 22.20
N GLU A 42 -18.39 13.24 22.71
CA GLU A 42 -18.46 14.50 21.96
C GLU A 42 -17.35 14.66 20.92
N ARG A 43 -16.23 13.96 21.11
CA ARG A 43 -15.09 13.89 20.17
C ARG A 43 -15.15 12.67 19.25
N ARG A 44 -16.13 11.77 19.43
CA ARG A 44 -16.36 10.62 18.55
C ARG A 44 -17.24 11.05 17.38
N GLN A 45 -16.61 11.55 16.32
CA GLN A 45 -17.34 11.87 15.10
C GLN A 45 -17.82 10.62 14.33
N TRP A 46 -17.33 9.43 14.67
CA TRP A 46 -17.68 8.17 14.02
C TRP A 46 -18.31 7.21 15.04
N GLY A 47 -19.54 6.77 14.79
CA GLY A 47 -20.21 5.76 15.60
C GLY A 47 -19.82 4.34 15.18
N ALA A 48 -20.05 3.37 16.07
CA ALA A 48 -19.88 1.94 15.76
C ALA A 48 -20.61 1.55 14.46
N TRP A 49 -21.78 2.14 14.20
CA TRP A 49 -22.57 1.88 13.00
C TRP A 49 -21.94 2.34 11.69
N ASN A 50 -21.20 3.46 11.67
CA ASN A 50 -20.51 3.92 10.44
C ASN A 50 -19.35 2.98 10.11
N PHE A 51 -18.60 2.59 11.14
CA PHE A 51 -17.48 1.67 11.02
C PHE A 51 -17.97 0.26 10.63
N THR A 52 -18.96 -0.28 11.35
CA THR A 52 -19.59 -1.56 11.03
C THR A 52 -20.24 -1.55 9.65
N GLY A 53 -20.88 -0.45 9.24
CA GLY A 53 -21.43 -0.27 7.90
C GLY A 53 -20.37 -0.41 6.82
N LEU A 54 -19.25 0.29 6.94
CA LEU A 54 -18.14 0.19 5.99
C LEU A 54 -17.56 -1.23 5.90
N TRP A 55 -17.43 -1.94 7.03
CA TRP A 55 -16.95 -3.32 7.06
C TRP A 55 -17.96 -4.31 6.48
N ILE A 56 -19.26 -4.09 6.71
CA ILE A 56 -20.33 -4.88 6.09
C ILE A 56 -20.34 -4.65 4.58
N GLU A 57 -20.29 -3.41 4.11
CA GLU A 57 -20.25 -3.07 2.69
C GLU A 57 -19.04 -3.69 1.98
N LEU A 58 -17.85 -3.61 2.60
CA LEU A 58 -16.64 -4.25 2.09
C LEU A 58 -16.80 -5.77 2.00
N THR A 59 -17.34 -6.39 3.05
CA THR A 59 -17.59 -7.85 3.11
C THR A 59 -18.62 -8.29 2.08
N LEU A 60 -19.68 -7.52 1.86
CA LEU A 60 -20.70 -7.83 0.86
C LEU A 60 -20.13 -7.78 -0.55
N LEU A 61 -19.28 -6.80 -0.86
CA LEU A 61 -18.74 -6.68 -2.22
C LEU A 61 -17.64 -7.70 -2.56
N ILE A 62 -16.95 -8.26 -1.55
CA ILE A 62 -16.02 -9.39 -1.75
C ILE A 62 -16.72 -10.64 -2.32
N GLN A 63 -18.04 -10.75 -2.17
CA GLN A 63 -18.83 -11.86 -2.73
C GLN A 63 -18.82 -11.89 -4.26
N PHE A 64 -18.65 -10.74 -4.92
CA PHE A 64 -18.72 -10.65 -6.37
C PHE A 64 -17.43 -11.12 -7.04
N GLU A 65 -17.58 -11.72 -8.22
CA GLU A 65 -16.46 -12.16 -9.03
C GLU A 65 -15.70 -10.97 -9.59
N VAL A 66 -14.37 -11.13 -9.75
CA VAL A 66 -13.47 -10.08 -10.21
C VAL A 66 -13.96 -9.45 -11.53
N GLU A 67 -14.52 -10.27 -12.42
CA GLU A 67 -15.10 -9.81 -13.69
C GLU A 67 -16.34 -8.92 -13.52
N THR A 68 -17.18 -9.17 -12.52
CA THR A 68 -18.36 -8.35 -12.25
C THR A 68 -17.98 -7.03 -11.58
N VAL A 69 -16.96 -7.04 -10.72
CA VAL A 69 -16.46 -5.82 -10.04
C VAL A 69 -15.96 -4.77 -11.05
N ARG A 70 -15.62 -5.15 -12.29
CA ARG A 70 -15.29 -4.20 -13.37
C ARG A 70 -16.31 -3.09 -13.56
N HIS A 71 -17.60 -3.39 -13.39
CA HIS A 71 -18.68 -2.40 -13.57
C HIS A 71 -18.68 -1.36 -12.46
N LEU A 72 -18.37 -1.78 -11.23
CA LEU A 72 -18.14 -0.85 -10.11
C LEU A 72 -16.98 0.10 -10.43
N PHE A 73 -15.88 -0.41 -11.02
CA PHE A 73 -14.76 0.42 -11.43
C PHE A 73 -15.11 1.39 -12.56
N THR A 74 -15.93 0.97 -13.53
CA THR A 74 -16.43 1.86 -14.59
C THR A 74 -17.23 3.01 -13.99
N VAL A 75 -18.20 2.73 -13.12
CA VAL A 75 -19.01 3.77 -12.46
C VAL A 75 -18.13 4.72 -11.63
N LYS A 76 -17.22 4.14 -10.82
CA LYS A 76 -16.24 4.89 -10.03
C LYS A 76 -15.40 5.84 -10.89
N ALA A 77 -14.95 5.39 -12.06
CA ALA A 77 -14.10 6.17 -12.95
C ALA A 77 -14.78 7.45 -13.48
N PHE A 78 -16.12 7.50 -13.52
CA PHE A 78 -16.85 8.72 -13.86
C PHE A 78 -17.20 9.57 -12.64
N ILE A 79 -17.69 8.95 -11.57
CA ILE A 79 -18.20 9.69 -10.39
C ILE A 79 -17.07 10.34 -9.60
N VAL A 80 -16.00 9.59 -9.32
CA VAL A 80 -14.96 10.05 -8.38
C VAL A 80 -14.16 11.22 -8.91
N PRO A 81 -13.71 11.25 -10.18
CA PRO A 81 -13.02 12.42 -10.71
C PRO A 81 -13.91 13.68 -10.70
N VAL A 82 -15.19 13.55 -11.03
CA VAL A 82 -16.14 14.67 -10.99
C VAL A 82 -16.29 15.21 -9.57
N ALA A 83 -16.43 14.34 -8.57
CA ALA A 83 -16.48 14.75 -7.17
C ALA A 83 -15.17 15.41 -6.71
N GLY A 84 -14.02 14.90 -7.16
CA GLY A 84 -12.71 15.50 -6.89
C GLY A 84 -12.58 16.91 -7.48
N VAL A 85 -13.02 17.12 -8.72
CA VAL A 85 -13.07 18.46 -9.35
C VAL A 85 -14.05 19.37 -8.62
N ALA A 86 -15.23 18.89 -8.27
CA ALA A 86 -16.22 19.67 -7.53
C ALA A 86 -15.67 20.12 -6.18
N PHE A 87 -14.99 19.23 -5.46
CA PHE A 87 -14.33 19.53 -4.19
C PHE A 87 -13.21 20.57 -4.36
N PHE A 88 -12.37 20.40 -5.38
CA PHE A 88 -11.31 21.35 -5.74
C PHE A 88 -11.86 22.75 -6.03
N VAL A 89 -12.85 22.85 -6.92
CA VAL A 89 -13.49 24.12 -7.28
C VAL A 89 -14.13 24.77 -6.06
N TRP A 90 -14.78 23.99 -5.21
CA TRP A 90 -15.40 24.50 -3.98
C TRP A 90 -14.36 25.08 -3.01
N ALA A 91 -13.27 24.36 -2.76
CA ALA A 91 -12.21 24.82 -1.87
C ALA A 91 -11.56 26.13 -2.38
N ILE A 92 -11.31 26.23 -3.69
CA ILE A 92 -10.76 27.45 -4.32
C ILE A 92 -11.74 28.62 -4.24
N ALA A 93 -13.02 28.38 -4.50
CA ALA A 93 -14.04 29.41 -4.42
C ALA A 93 -14.13 29.98 -2.99
N LYS A 94 -14.06 29.12 -1.96
CA LYS A 94 -14.07 29.54 -0.56
C LYS A 94 -12.79 30.28 -0.16
N ALA A 95 -11.64 29.88 -0.69
CA ALA A 95 -10.35 30.56 -0.49
C ALA A 95 -10.17 31.83 -1.34
N HIS A 96 -11.10 32.14 -2.24
CA HIS A 96 -11.01 33.25 -3.20
C HIS A 96 -9.74 33.20 -4.07
N GLY A 97 -9.25 31.99 -4.38
CA GLY A 97 -8.04 31.77 -5.16
C GLY A 97 -7.39 30.41 -4.92
N LEU A 98 -6.27 30.16 -5.61
CA LEU A 98 -5.51 28.89 -5.53
C LEU A 98 -4.66 28.75 -4.25
N GLY A 99 -4.74 29.72 -3.35
CA GLY A 99 -3.92 29.82 -2.15
C GLY A 99 -2.44 30.13 -2.43
N PRO A 100 -1.60 30.15 -1.39
CA PRO A 100 -0.22 30.63 -1.47
C PRO A 100 0.70 29.71 -2.28
N ILE A 101 0.35 28.42 -2.43
CA ILE A 101 1.26 27.41 -3.00
C ILE A 101 1.74 27.72 -4.43
N VAL A 102 0.96 28.46 -5.22
CA VAL A 102 1.31 28.84 -6.60
C VAL A 102 2.53 29.77 -6.65
N HIS A 103 2.67 30.64 -5.65
CA HIS A 103 3.71 31.67 -5.60
C HIS A 103 4.70 31.48 -4.44
N GLN A 104 4.53 30.43 -3.65
CA GLN A 104 5.39 30.15 -2.51
C GLN A 104 6.74 29.58 -2.98
N PRO A 105 7.87 30.27 -2.73
CA PRO A 105 9.18 29.74 -3.07
C PRO A 105 9.53 28.56 -2.16
N SER A 106 10.38 27.65 -2.68
CA SER A 106 10.94 26.57 -1.86
C SER A 106 11.75 27.14 -0.69
N THR A 107 11.52 26.59 0.50
CA THR A 107 12.32 26.89 1.70
C THR A 107 13.64 26.10 1.71
N ALA A 108 13.68 24.92 1.08
CA ALA A 108 14.87 24.09 0.94
C ALA A 108 15.70 24.52 -0.27
N THR A 109 17.03 24.56 -0.11
CA THR A 109 18.00 24.90 -1.17
C THR A 109 19.16 23.91 -1.19
N GLY A 110 19.94 23.90 -2.28
CA GLY A 110 21.17 23.11 -2.38
C GLY A 110 20.96 21.60 -2.30
N SER A 111 21.67 20.94 -1.38
CA SER A 111 21.62 19.48 -1.20
C SER A 111 20.28 19.00 -0.63
N ASP A 112 19.72 19.76 0.30
CA ASP A 112 18.48 19.39 1.00
C ASP A 112 17.30 19.34 0.04
N LEU A 113 17.24 20.27 -0.91
CA LEU A 113 16.24 20.25 -1.98
C LEU A 113 16.36 19.00 -2.86
N ARG A 114 17.59 18.60 -3.24
CA ARG A 114 17.80 17.39 -4.05
C ARG A 114 17.35 16.14 -3.32
N TRP A 115 17.68 16.03 -2.03
CA TRP A 115 17.24 14.90 -1.20
C TRP A 115 15.73 14.91 -0.96
N ALA A 116 15.10 16.08 -0.81
CA ALA A 116 13.66 16.20 -0.72
C ALA A 116 12.96 15.71 -2.00
N ILE A 117 13.48 16.05 -3.18
CA ILE A 117 12.97 15.56 -4.47
C ILE A 117 13.08 14.03 -4.55
N ILE A 118 14.24 13.47 -4.20
CA ILE A 118 14.45 12.01 -4.19
C ILE A 118 13.45 11.32 -3.25
N LYS A 119 13.30 11.84 -2.01
CA LYS A 119 12.33 11.32 -1.04
C LYS A 119 10.90 11.37 -1.57
N GLY A 120 10.51 12.45 -2.26
CA GLY A 120 9.18 12.57 -2.88
C GLY A 120 8.93 11.53 -3.99
N ILE A 121 9.93 11.30 -4.85
CA ILE A 121 9.86 10.26 -5.88
C ILE A 121 9.75 8.87 -5.24
N MET A 122 10.60 8.55 -4.26
CA MET A 122 10.55 7.26 -3.57
C MET A 122 9.24 7.05 -2.82
N SER A 123 8.70 8.09 -2.18
CA SER A 123 7.39 8.02 -1.52
C SER A 123 6.28 7.68 -2.51
N SER A 124 6.35 8.22 -3.73
CA SER A 124 5.39 7.91 -4.79
C SER A 124 5.50 6.46 -5.26
N ILE A 125 6.72 5.95 -5.44
CA ILE A 125 6.96 4.53 -5.80
C ILE A 125 6.49 3.61 -4.67
N ALA A 126 6.83 3.91 -3.42
CA ALA A 126 6.43 3.14 -2.25
C ALA A 126 4.90 3.01 -2.14
N ASN A 127 4.17 4.07 -2.47
CA ASN A 127 2.70 4.06 -2.49
C ASN A 127 2.11 3.07 -3.50
N PHE A 128 2.82 2.77 -4.59
CA PHE A 128 2.39 1.80 -5.60
C PHE A 128 3.10 0.44 -5.49
N ALA A 129 4.06 0.26 -4.59
CA ALA A 129 4.87 -0.95 -4.49
C ALA A 129 4.02 -2.23 -4.39
N ALA A 130 2.96 -2.20 -3.57
CA ALA A 130 2.03 -3.33 -3.43
C ALA A 130 1.37 -3.69 -4.76
N LEU A 131 0.84 -2.66 -5.45
CA LEU A 131 0.15 -2.83 -6.73
C LEU A 131 1.11 -3.31 -7.81
N ILE A 132 2.36 -2.85 -7.81
CA ILE A 132 3.38 -3.27 -8.78
C ILE A 132 3.65 -4.78 -8.67
N VAL A 133 3.84 -5.29 -7.44
CA VAL A 133 4.14 -6.72 -7.20
C VAL A 133 2.93 -7.60 -7.49
N ASN A 134 1.72 -7.12 -7.18
CA ASN A 134 0.48 -7.87 -7.34
C ASN A 134 -0.25 -7.61 -8.67
N ASN A 135 0.35 -6.82 -9.56
CA ASN A 135 -0.21 -6.53 -10.88
C ASN A 135 -0.58 -7.78 -11.70
N PRO A 136 0.16 -8.90 -11.61
CA PRO A 136 -0.22 -10.17 -12.26
C PRO A 136 -1.62 -10.68 -11.91
N ASP A 137 -2.17 -10.32 -10.74
CA ASP A 137 -3.53 -10.70 -10.35
C ASP A 137 -4.60 -10.17 -11.31
N PHE A 138 -4.31 -9.01 -11.92
CA PHE A 138 -5.18 -8.33 -12.88
C PHE A 138 -4.76 -8.59 -14.31
N SER A 139 -3.46 -8.54 -14.61
CA SER A 139 -2.98 -8.68 -15.99
C SER A 139 -3.22 -10.08 -16.55
N ARG A 140 -3.39 -11.12 -15.72
CA ARG A 140 -3.79 -12.47 -16.16
C ARG A 140 -5.16 -12.53 -16.84
N PHE A 141 -6.02 -11.55 -16.60
CA PHE A 141 -7.34 -11.43 -17.24
C PHE A 141 -7.29 -10.58 -18.52
N ALA A 142 -6.15 -9.99 -18.87
CA ALA A 142 -5.98 -9.24 -20.12
C ALA A 142 -5.97 -10.20 -21.31
N ARG A 143 -6.52 -9.74 -22.45
CA ARG A 143 -6.57 -10.55 -23.68
C ARG A 143 -5.21 -10.68 -24.35
N LYS A 144 -4.38 -9.64 -24.22
CA LYS A 144 -3.01 -9.59 -24.74
C LYS A 144 -2.12 -8.76 -23.80
N PRO A 145 -0.80 -9.03 -23.74
CA PRO A 145 0.11 -8.31 -22.85
C PRO A 145 0.10 -6.79 -23.03
N SER A 146 -0.10 -6.31 -24.26
CA SER A 146 -0.16 -4.88 -24.57
C SER A 146 -1.36 -4.15 -23.95
N ASP A 147 -2.47 -4.85 -23.67
CA ASP A 147 -3.64 -4.23 -23.03
C ASP A 147 -3.34 -3.81 -21.58
N ALA A 148 -2.53 -4.61 -20.87
CA ALA A 148 -2.10 -4.29 -19.50
C ALA A 148 -1.08 -3.15 -19.48
N LEU A 149 -0.12 -3.14 -20.42
CA LEU A 149 0.95 -2.15 -20.46
C LEU A 149 0.43 -0.72 -20.71
N TRP A 150 -0.32 -0.52 -21.81
CA TRP A 150 -0.73 0.82 -22.24
C TRP A 150 -1.75 1.46 -21.30
N SER A 151 -2.67 0.66 -20.76
CA SER A 151 -3.66 1.14 -19.81
C SER A 151 -2.97 1.69 -18.56
N GLN A 152 -2.02 0.96 -17.98
CA GLN A 152 -1.32 1.37 -16.77
C GLN A 152 -0.36 2.55 -17.01
N MET A 153 0.40 2.50 -18.11
CA MET A 153 1.40 3.54 -18.43
C MET A 153 0.77 4.93 -18.61
N LEU A 154 -0.49 5.00 -19.07
CA LEU A 154 -1.21 6.26 -19.20
C LEU A 154 -2.02 6.60 -17.95
N THR A 155 -2.83 5.66 -17.47
CA THR A 155 -3.82 5.96 -16.42
C THR A 155 -3.18 6.20 -15.05
N ILE A 156 -2.09 5.50 -14.71
CA ILE A 156 -1.45 5.68 -13.39
C ILE A 156 -0.78 7.05 -13.29
N PRO A 157 0.13 7.48 -14.21
CA PRO A 157 0.77 8.78 -14.08
C PRO A 157 -0.23 9.94 -14.20
N ILE A 158 -1.16 9.87 -15.16
CA ILE A 158 -2.16 10.93 -15.36
C ILE A 158 -3.11 11.02 -14.17
N GLY A 159 -3.65 9.89 -13.72
CA GLY A 159 -4.56 9.83 -12.59
C GLY A 159 -3.90 10.27 -11.28
N PHE A 160 -2.66 9.84 -11.04
CA PHE A 160 -1.92 10.22 -9.85
C PHE A 160 -1.53 11.71 -9.87
N ALA A 161 -1.07 12.24 -11.01
CA ALA A 161 -0.78 13.67 -11.14
C ALA A 161 -2.05 14.51 -10.92
N PHE A 162 -3.16 14.12 -11.52
CA PHE A 162 -4.44 14.81 -11.39
C PHE A 162 -4.93 14.86 -9.93
N THR A 163 -4.94 13.71 -9.25
CA THR A 163 -5.37 13.63 -7.84
C THR A 163 -4.41 14.35 -6.89
N SER A 164 -3.10 14.30 -7.15
CA SER A 164 -2.09 15.04 -6.37
C SER A 164 -2.26 16.55 -6.50
N ILE A 165 -2.52 17.05 -7.71
CA ILE A 165 -2.79 18.47 -7.96
C ILE A 165 -4.00 18.94 -7.14
N ILE A 166 -5.10 18.18 -7.14
CA ILE A 166 -6.28 18.48 -6.33
C ILE A 166 -5.91 18.55 -4.85
N GLY A 167 -5.21 17.55 -4.32
CA GLY A 167 -4.81 17.51 -2.90
C GLY A 167 -3.94 18.70 -2.49
N ILE A 168 -2.92 19.04 -3.29
CA ILE A 168 -1.99 20.15 -3.02
C ILE A 168 -2.74 21.49 -2.96
N PHE A 169 -3.58 21.76 -3.96
CA PHE A 169 -4.32 23.02 -4.02
C PHE A 169 -5.41 23.11 -2.97
N VAL A 170 -6.15 22.03 -2.70
CA VAL A 170 -7.15 22.00 -1.63
C VAL A 170 -6.49 22.26 -0.27
N SER A 171 -5.35 21.61 0.01
CA SER A 171 -4.58 21.86 1.23
C SER A 171 -4.07 23.30 1.29
N SER A 172 -3.60 23.87 0.18
CA SER A 172 -3.19 25.29 0.08
C SER A 172 -4.36 26.24 0.38
N SER A 173 -5.52 26.00 -0.22
CA SER A 173 -6.74 26.77 0.00
C SER A 173 -7.22 26.70 1.44
N SER A 174 -7.11 25.53 2.09
CA SER A 174 -7.48 25.39 3.51
C SER A 174 -6.63 26.26 4.44
N ASN A 175 -5.36 26.53 4.10
CA ASN A 175 -4.53 27.45 4.86
C ASN A 175 -5.04 28.90 4.79
N VAL A 176 -5.63 29.30 3.66
CA VAL A 176 -6.25 30.63 3.51
C VAL A 176 -7.57 30.69 4.29
N ILE A 177 -8.36 29.61 4.27
CA ILE A 177 -9.67 29.56 4.91
C ILE A 177 -9.55 29.45 6.44
N TYR A 178 -8.65 28.60 6.94
CA TYR A 178 -8.56 28.18 8.34
C TYR A 178 -7.25 28.56 9.04
N GLY A 179 -6.30 29.20 8.34
CA GLY A 179 -4.99 29.56 8.89
C GLY A 179 -4.03 28.38 9.11
N LYS A 180 -4.41 27.17 8.69
CA LYS A 180 -3.55 25.98 8.73
C LYS A 180 -3.76 25.09 7.50
N PRO A 181 -2.72 24.48 6.93
CA PRO A 181 -2.87 23.53 5.84
C PRO A 181 -3.47 22.21 6.36
N ILE A 182 -4.67 21.88 5.88
CA ILE A 182 -5.36 20.62 6.15
C ILE A 182 -5.11 19.68 4.97
N TRP A 183 -4.27 18.67 5.20
CA TRP A 183 -3.88 17.68 4.18
C TRP A 183 -4.93 16.58 4.00
N ASN A 184 -5.69 16.27 5.06
CA ASN A 184 -6.72 15.24 5.04
C ASN A 184 -8.04 15.82 4.49
N PRO A 185 -8.54 15.33 3.34
CA PRO A 185 -9.76 15.86 2.75
C PRO A 185 -11.01 15.63 3.60
N LEU A 186 -11.01 14.61 4.47
CA LEU A 186 -12.12 14.33 5.37
C LEU A 186 -12.22 15.40 6.47
N ASP A 187 -11.09 15.84 7.02
CA ASP A 187 -11.05 16.88 8.06
C ASP A 187 -11.47 18.24 7.49
N LEU A 188 -11.14 18.50 6.21
CA LEU A 188 -11.59 19.72 5.53
C LEU A 188 -13.09 19.69 5.26
N LEU A 189 -13.64 18.54 4.84
CA LEU A 189 -15.08 18.37 4.65
C LEU A 189 -15.85 18.48 5.97
N ASP A 190 -15.30 17.99 7.08
CA ASP A 190 -15.89 18.18 8.41
C ASP A 190 -15.88 19.67 8.82
N SER A 191 -14.79 20.37 8.53
CA SER A 191 -14.71 21.83 8.74
C SER A 191 -15.79 22.57 7.91
N PHE A 192 -16.06 22.13 6.68
CA PHE A 192 -17.15 22.68 5.88
C PHE A 192 -18.52 22.35 6.47
N LEU A 193 -18.70 21.14 7.01
CA LEU A 193 -19.95 20.69 7.61
C LEU A 193 -20.32 21.49 8.87
N ASN A 194 -19.34 21.83 9.69
CA ASN A 194 -19.52 22.55 10.95
C ASN A 194 -19.87 24.04 10.73
N GLU A 195 -19.44 24.64 9.62
CA GLU A 195 -19.72 26.04 9.27
C GLU A 195 -20.94 26.19 8.34
N GLY A 196 -21.43 25.08 7.82
CA GLY A 196 -22.28 25.04 6.65
C GLY A 196 -23.79 25.08 6.93
N ASP A 197 -24.51 25.70 6.01
CA ASP A 197 -25.97 25.60 5.91
C ASP A 197 -26.41 24.24 5.30
N LEU A 198 -27.72 24.04 5.13
CA LEU A 198 -28.28 22.80 4.56
C LEU A 198 -27.67 22.44 3.19
N ARG A 199 -27.35 23.45 2.36
CA ARG A 199 -26.75 23.25 1.03
C ARG A 199 -25.33 22.71 1.14
N THR A 200 -24.55 23.27 2.07
CA THR A 200 -23.21 22.80 2.39
C THR A 200 -23.23 21.36 2.88
N ARG A 201 -24.16 21.02 3.78
CA ARG A 201 -24.33 19.64 4.27
C ARG A 201 -24.64 18.65 3.15
N PHE A 202 -25.51 19.02 2.20
CA PHE A 202 -25.80 18.21 1.03
C PHE A 202 -24.56 18.05 0.12
N GLY A 203 -23.81 19.13 -0.13
CA GLY A 203 -22.57 19.07 -0.90
C GLY A 203 -21.52 18.15 -0.28
N VAL A 204 -21.31 18.27 1.04
CA VAL A 204 -20.43 17.38 1.81
C VAL A 204 -20.88 15.93 1.68
N PHE A 205 -22.19 15.64 1.81
CA PHE A 205 -22.73 14.29 1.64
C PHE A 205 -22.39 13.69 0.28
N ILE A 206 -22.60 14.43 -0.82
CA ILE A 206 -22.33 13.94 -2.18
C ILE A 206 -20.85 13.65 -2.41
N ILE A 207 -19.96 14.54 -1.94
CA ILE A 207 -18.51 14.35 -2.07
C ILE A 207 -18.04 13.18 -1.19
N ALA A 208 -18.50 13.14 0.07
CA ALA A 208 -18.15 12.06 1.00
C ALA A 208 -18.64 10.70 0.49
N ALA A 209 -19.86 10.60 -0.04
CA ALA A 209 -20.38 9.38 -0.66
C ALA A 209 -19.53 8.93 -1.85
N SER A 210 -19.07 9.88 -2.67
CA SER A 210 -18.17 9.60 -3.80
C SER A 210 -16.79 9.11 -3.31
N PHE A 211 -16.25 9.68 -2.23
CA PHE A 211 -15.00 9.21 -1.62
C PHE A 211 -15.16 7.82 -0.96
N THR A 212 -16.32 7.54 -0.35
CA THR A 212 -16.65 6.19 0.13
C THR A 212 -16.64 5.18 -1.02
N LEU A 213 -17.29 5.51 -2.15
CA LEU A 213 -17.25 4.68 -3.36
C LEU A 213 -15.81 4.49 -3.87
N ALA A 214 -15.01 5.54 -3.85
CA ALA A 214 -13.60 5.49 -4.24
C ALA A 214 -12.82 4.50 -3.37
N GLN A 215 -12.96 4.62 -2.05
CA GLN A 215 -12.27 3.80 -1.05
C GLN A 215 -12.69 2.34 -1.13
N LEU A 216 -13.99 2.10 -1.28
CA LEU A 216 -14.56 0.76 -1.40
C LEU A 216 -14.00 0.02 -2.63
N GLY A 217 -14.00 0.67 -3.79
CA GLY A 217 -13.42 0.09 -5.00
C GLY A 217 -11.93 -0.18 -4.84
N THR A 218 -11.16 0.76 -4.28
CA THR A 218 -9.71 0.57 -4.09
C THR A 218 -9.42 -0.59 -3.14
N ASN A 219 -10.17 -0.73 -2.04
CA ASN A 219 -9.99 -1.83 -1.10
C ASN A 219 -10.27 -3.19 -1.73
N ILE A 220 -11.30 -3.30 -2.59
CA ILE A 220 -11.60 -4.56 -3.27
C ILE A 220 -10.50 -4.93 -4.26
N ALA A 221 -10.11 -3.99 -5.14
CA ALA A 221 -9.05 -4.22 -6.12
C ALA A 221 -7.71 -4.47 -5.44
N ALA A 222 -7.16 -3.46 -4.77
CA ALA A 222 -5.77 -3.47 -4.36
C ALA A 222 -5.48 -4.39 -3.15
N ASN A 223 -6.48 -4.65 -2.30
CA ASN A 223 -6.27 -5.36 -1.05
C ASN A 223 -6.94 -6.73 -1.04
N SER A 224 -8.27 -6.80 -1.19
CA SER A 224 -9.01 -8.05 -1.00
C SER A 224 -8.76 -9.09 -2.09
N ILE A 225 -8.70 -8.69 -3.37
CA ILE A 225 -8.46 -9.61 -4.49
C ILE A 225 -7.04 -10.16 -4.45
N SER A 226 -6.05 -9.31 -4.17
CA SER A 226 -4.64 -9.74 -4.08
C SER A 226 -4.42 -10.66 -2.89
N ALA A 227 -4.87 -10.29 -1.69
CA ALA A 227 -4.79 -11.16 -0.53
C ALA A 227 -5.55 -12.49 -0.75
N GLY A 228 -6.70 -12.44 -1.43
CA GLY A 228 -7.45 -13.64 -1.81
C GLY A 228 -6.69 -14.55 -2.78
N THR A 229 -5.98 -13.97 -3.75
CA THR A 229 -5.16 -14.72 -4.72
C THR A 229 -3.97 -15.38 -4.03
N ASP A 230 -3.24 -14.65 -3.18
CA ASP A 230 -2.12 -15.18 -2.39
C ASP A 230 -2.57 -16.32 -1.47
N MET A 231 -3.69 -16.15 -0.76
CA MET A 231 -4.21 -17.18 0.13
C MET A 231 -4.66 -18.45 -0.61
N THR A 232 -5.18 -18.30 -1.82
CA THR A 232 -5.52 -19.46 -2.67
C THR A 232 -4.26 -20.21 -3.09
N ALA A 233 -3.14 -19.52 -3.31
CA ALA A 233 -1.86 -20.18 -3.57
C ALA A 233 -1.28 -20.90 -2.33
N LEU A 234 -1.48 -20.34 -1.13
CA LEU A 234 -1.00 -20.94 0.12
C LEU A 234 -1.74 -22.22 0.52
N ALA A 235 -3.06 -22.25 0.38
CA ALA A 235 -3.90 -23.37 0.80
C ALA A 235 -5.02 -23.65 -0.22
N PRO A 236 -4.69 -24.08 -1.46
CA PRO A 236 -5.64 -24.16 -2.59
C PRO A 236 -6.82 -25.11 -2.34
N ARG A 237 -6.66 -26.11 -1.48
CA ARG A 237 -7.74 -27.03 -1.09
C ARG A 237 -8.80 -26.37 -0.20
N PHE A 238 -8.44 -25.35 0.57
CA PHE A 238 -9.28 -24.80 1.64
C PHE A 238 -9.75 -23.37 1.35
N LEU A 239 -8.93 -22.60 0.63
CA LEU A 239 -9.14 -21.18 0.39
C LEU A 239 -9.48 -20.93 -1.07
N THR A 240 -10.46 -20.06 -1.27
CA THR A 240 -10.80 -19.44 -2.55
C THR A 240 -10.52 -17.95 -2.45
N ILE A 241 -10.44 -17.23 -3.57
CA ILE A 241 -10.22 -15.77 -3.57
C ILE A 241 -11.24 -15.05 -2.65
N ARG A 242 -12.52 -15.47 -2.68
CA ARG A 242 -13.56 -14.91 -1.80
C ARG A 242 -13.28 -15.20 -0.32
N ARG A 243 -12.96 -16.46 0.03
CA ARG A 243 -12.62 -16.84 1.42
C ARG A 243 -11.36 -16.13 1.92
N GLY A 244 -10.37 -15.94 1.06
CA GLY A 244 -9.18 -15.16 1.39
C GLY A 244 -9.47 -13.67 1.60
N GLY A 245 -10.40 -13.09 0.82
CA GLY A 245 -10.95 -11.75 1.07
C GLY A 245 -11.61 -11.62 2.45
N TYR A 246 -12.42 -12.61 2.84
CA TYR A 246 -12.72 -13.06 4.23
C TYR A 246 -11.68 -12.68 5.27
N ILE A 247 -10.60 -13.43 5.18
CA ILE A 247 -9.52 -13.43 6.14
C ILE A 247 -8.77 -12.09 6.08
N CYS A 248 -8.58 -11.52 4.89
CA CYS A 248 -7.97 -10.21 4.70
C CYS A 248 -8.75 -9.11 5.43
N ALA A 249 -10.07 -9.04 5.22
CA ALA A 249 -10.91 -8.04 5.87
C ALA A 249 -10.90 -8.20 7.40
N THR A 250 -11.04 -9.43 7.88
CA THR A 250 -11.02 -9.74 9.33
C THR A 250 -9.66 -9.38 9.95
N THR A 251 -8.56 -9.74 9.29
CA THR A 251 -7.20 -9.45 9.78
C THR A 251 -6.92 -7.95 9.77
N GLY A 252 -7.34 -7.25 8.71
CA GLY A 252 -7.26 -5.80 8.62
C GLY A 252 -7.99 -5.09 9.77
N LEU A 253 -9.14 -5.61 10.19
CA LEU A 253 -9.86 -5.11 11.37
C LEU A 253 -9.05 -5.33 12.67
N LEU A 254 -8.53 -6.54 12.86
CA LEU A 254 -7.82 -6.93 14.08
C LEU A 254 -6.51 -6.17 14.29
N ILE A 255 -5.85 -5.74 13.21
CA ILE A 255 -4.62 -4.93 13.27
C ILE A 255 -4.87 -3.52 13.86
N CYS A 256 -6.13 -3.08 13.96
CA CYS A 256 -6.49 -1.75 14.45
C CYS A 256 -5.77 -0.62 13.67
N PRO A 257 -5.94 -0.54 12.33
CA PRO A 257 -5.13 0.32 11.46
C PRO A 257 -5.27 1.81 11.76
N TRP A 258 -6.33 2.24 12.45
CA TRP A 258 -6.49 3.62 12.91
C TRP A 258 -5.39 4.06 13.88
N ASN A 259 -4.69 3.14 14.54
CA ASN A 259 -3.51 3.48 15.33
C ASN A 259 -2.35 4.00 14.46
N LEU A 260 -2.29 3.65 13.17
CA LEU A 260 -1.27 4.15 12.23
C LEU A 260 -1.50 5.63 11.86
N LEU A 261 -2.70 6.16 12.09
CA LEU A 261 -3.09 7.54 11.77
C LEU A 261 -3.02 8.48 12.98
N LYS A 262 -2.62 8.00 14.17
CA LYS A 262 -2.58 8.81 15.40
C LYS A 262 -1.46 9.84 15.45
N GLY A 263 -0.50 9.81 14.53
CA GLY A 263 0.61 10.77 14.51
C GLY A 263 1.07 11.11 13.09
N ASP A 264 1.49 12.36 12.90
CA ASP A 264 1.71 12.99 11.60
C ASP A 264 2.78 12.30 10.71
N ASN A 265 3.71 11.54 11.30
CA ASN A 265 4.81 10.88 10.58
C ASN A 265 4.74 9.34 10.55
N GLN A 266 3.76 8.72 11.21
CA GLN A 266 3.69 7.25 11.29
C GLN A 266 3.33 6.61 9.94
N PHE A 267 2.45 7.25 9.17
CA PHE A 267 2.00 6.75 7.87
C PHE A 267 3.12 6.70 6.82
N THR A 268 3.88 7.78 6.65
CA THR A 268 5.00 7.82 5.69
C THR A 268 6.14 6.88 6.07
N THR A 269 6.40 6.76 7.38
CA THR A 269 7.38 5.80 7.92
C THR A 269 6.95 4.37 7.61
N TYR A 270 5.67 4.05 7.77
CA TYR A 270 5.10 2.75 7.43
C TYR A 270 5.22 2.44 5.93
N LEU A 271 4.84 3.37 5.04
CA LEU A 271 4.98 3.19 3.59
C LEU A 271 6.43 2.93 3.18
N SER A 272 7.36 3.67 3.78
CA SER A 272 8.80 3.53 3.50
C SER A 272 9.34 2.20 4.04
N ALA A 273 8.88 1.73 5.20
CA ALA A 273 9.21 0.41 5.73
C ALA A 273 8.73 -0.70 4.79
N TYR A 274 7.49 -0.59 4.32
CA TYR A 274 6.85 -1.60 3.48
C TYR A 274 7.55 -1.75 2.12
N SER A 275 7.99 -0.63 1.53
CA SER A 275 8.78 -0.58 0.30
C SER A 275 10.07 -1.42 0.36
N VAL A 276 10.76 -1.47 1.53
CA VAL A 276 12.00 -2.25 1.70
C VAL A 276 11.79 -3.73 1.44
N PHE A 277 10.69 -4.28 1.97
CA PHE A 277 10.38 -5.70 1.83
C PHE A 277 9.89 -6.01 0.41
N LEU A 278 8.92 -5.24 -0.10
CA LEU A 278 8.34 -5.51 -1.41
C LEU A 278 9.33 -5.35 -2.56
N SER A 279 10.18 -4.32 -2.53
CA SER A 279 11.19 -4.12 -3.57
C SER A 279 12.18 -5.28 -3.66
N SER A 280 12.55 -5.86 -2.51
CA SER A 280 13.45 -7.01 -2.44
C SER A 280 12.83 -8.25 -3.07
N ILE A 281 11.51 -8.48 -2.87
CA ILE A 281 10.75 -9.56 -3.53
C ILE A 281 10.70 -9.31 -5.05
N ALA A 282 10.33 -8.09 -5.45
CA ALA A 282 10.24 -7.71 -6.86
C ALA A 282 11.56 -7.95 -7.61
N GLY A 283 12.69 -7.60 -7.00
CA GLY A 283 14.01 -7.82 -7.58
C GLY A 283 14.32 -9.30 -7.86
N VAL A 284 13.96 -10.20 -6.94
CA VAL A 284 14.15 -11.64 -7.14
C VAL A 284 13.24 -12.17 -8.26
N ILE A 285 11.96 -11.80 -8.26
CA ILE A 285 10.99 -12.26 -9.27
C ILE A 285 11.38 -11.78 -10.67
N VAL A 286 11.69 -10.49 -10.83
CA VAL A 286 12.12 -9.92 -12.11
C VAL A 286 13.42 -10.56 -12.58
N CYS A 287 14.38 -10.78 -11.68
CA CYS A 287 15.63 -11.43 -12.02
C CYS A 287 15.43 -12.88 -12.49
N ASP A 288 14.59 -13.65 -11.78
CA ASP A 288 14.29 -15.04 -12.12
C ASP A 288 13.69 -15.14 -13.52
N TYR A 289 12.65 -14.35 -13.80
CA TYR A 289 11.95 -14.39 -15.08
C TYR A 289 12.82 -13.90 -16.25
N TYR A 290 13.36 -12.68 -16.16
CA TYR A 290 14.02 -12.05 -17.31
C TYR A 290 15.45 -12.51 -17.53
N PHE A 291 16.23 -12.72 -16.46
CA PHE A 291 17.68 -12.91 -16.58
C PHE A 291 18.11 -14.37 -16.38
N VAL A 292 17.51 -15.08 -15.43
CA VAL A 292 17.87 -16.47 -15.11
C VAL A 292 17.14 -17.45 -16.02
N ARG A 293 15.82 -17.30 -16.17
CA ARG A 293 14.99 -18.21 -16.98
C ARG A 293 14.72 -17.71 -18.40
N ARG A 294 14.94 -16.42 -18.67
CA ARG A 294 14.77 -15.79 -20.00
C ARG A 294 13.37 -16.02 -20.59
N GLY A 295 12.33 -15.77 -19.79
CA GLY A 295 10.94 -15.95 -20.20
C GLY A 295 10.42 -17.39 -20.10
N TYR A 296 11.29 -18.39 -19.90
CA TYR A 296 10.87 -19.78 -19.83
C TYR A 296 10.22 -20.13 -18.48
N ILE A 297 8.97 -20.58 -18.53
CA ILE A 297 8.22 -21.11 -17.39
C ILE A 297 7.51 -22.38 -17.80
N GLN A 298 7.69 -23.46 -17.03
CA GLN A 298 6.95 -24.71 -17.21
C GLN A 298 5.71 -24.72 -16.32
N VAL A 299 4.58 -24.28 -16.87
CA VAL A 299 3.34 -24.03 -16.11
C VAL A 299 2.84 -25.27 -15.37
N GLU A 300 2.88 -26.46 -15.99
CA GLU A 300 2.43 -27.70 -15.36
C GLU A 300 3.17 -28.01 -14.04
N ASP A 301 4.49 -27.78 -14.02
CA ASP A 301 5.31 -28.09 -12.85
C ASP A 301 5.16 -27.05 -11.73
N LEU A 302 4.64 -25.85 -12.00
CA LEU A 302 4.28 -24.87 -10.97
C LEU A 302 3.13 -25.37 -10.07
N TYR A 303 2.27 -26.25 -10.59
CA TYR A 303 1.13 -26.81 -9.86
C TYR A 303 1.40 -28.25 -9.37
N SER A 304 2.67 -28.69 -9.37
CA SER A 304 3.07 -30.05 -8.99
C SER A 304 3.95 -30.06 -7.74
N GLY A 305 3.58 -30.89 -6.75
CA GLY A 305 4.37 -31.15 -5.54
C GLY A 305 5.41 -32.27 -5.69
N ARG A 306 5.71 -32.70 -6.92
CA ARG A 306 6.65 -33.80 -7.18
C ARG A 306 8.06 -33.41 -6.75
N ARG A 307 8.74 -34.28 -6.01
CA ARG A 307 10.12 -34.07 -5.55
C ARG A 307 11.14 -33.92 -6.68
N SER A 308 10.83 -34.49 -7.85
CA SER A 308 11.63 -34.39 -9.08
C SER A 308 11.35 -33.13 -9.89
N GLY A 309 10.35 -32.33 -9.51
CA GLY A 309 9.97 -31.13 -10.25
C GLY A 309 11.04 -30.03 -10.15
N PRO A 310 11.21 -29.20 -11.19
CA PRO A 310 12.24 -28.16 -11.23
C PRO A 310 12.03 -27.07 -10.17
N TYR A 311 10.78 -26.87 -9.71
CA TYR A 311 10.44 -25.85 -8.71
C TYR A 311 10.36 -26.40 -7.27
N PHE A 312 10.60 -27.70 -7.06
CA PHE A 312 10.50 -28.31 -5.73
C PHE A 312 11.72 -28.00 -4.85
N PHE A 313 12.90 -27.80 -5.44
CA PHE A 313 14.14 -27.47 -4.72
C PHE A 313 14.36 -28.31 -3.44
N THR A 314 14.71 -27.68 -2.32
CA THR A 314 14.93 -28.35 -1.03
C THR A 314 13.64 -28.31 -0.21
N HIS A 315 12.79 -29.32 -0.35
CA HIS A 315 11.51 -29.43 0.36
C HIS A 315 10.53 -28.27 0.09
N GLY A 316 10.49 -27.77 -1.14
CA GLY A 316 9.68 -26.62 -1.55
C GLY A 316 10.37 -25.27 -1.32
N ILE A 317 11.59 -25.24 -0.78
CA ILE A 317 12.28 -24.00 -0.42
C ILE A 317 13.45 -23.74 -1.38
N HIS A 318 13.42 -22.57 -2.03
CA HIS A 318 14.52 -22.08 -2.83
C HIS A 318 15.45 -21.16 -2.02
N TRP A 319 16.46 -21.74 -1.37
CA TRP A 319 17.35 -20.98 -0.46
C TRP A 319 18.04 -19.79 -1.15
N ARG A 320 18.34 -19.85 -2.45
CA ARG A 320 18.96 -18.75 -3.21
C ARG A 320 18.04 -17.54 -3.31
N ALA A 321 16.75 -17.78 -3.53
CA ALA A 321 15.74 -16.72 -3.56
C ALA A 321 15.62 -16.05 -2.18
N TYR A 322 15.57 -16.83 -1.10
CA TYR A 322 15.52 -16.28 0.26
C TYR A 322 16.80 -15.54 0.64
N ALA A 323 17.98 -16.05 0.30
CA ALA A 323 19.25 -15.37 0.54
C ALA A 323 19.32 -14.02 -0.19
N ALA A 324 18.87 -13.99 -1.46
CA ALA A 324 18.78 -12.77 -2.24
C ALA A 324 17.77 -11.77 -1.65
N TYR A 325 16.59 -12.24 -1.26
CA TYR A 325 15.56 -11.44 -0.60
C TYR A 325 16.07 -10.80 0.69
N VAL A 326 16.69 -11.59 1.57
CA VAL A 326 17.28 -11.10 2.83
C VAL A 326 18.40 -10.09 2.54
N SER A 327 19.24 -10.33 1.54
CA SER A 327 20.30 -9.39 1.15
C SER A 327 19.75 -8.02 0.72
N GLY A 328 18.64 -8.00 -0.03
CA GLY A 328 17.94 -6.77 -0.40
C GLY A 328 17.31 -6.01 0.78
N ILE A 329 16.88 -6.72 1.83
CA ILE A 329 16.41 -6.08 3.06
C ILE A 329 17.58 -5.47 3.84
N LEU A 330 18.69 -6.21 3.97
CA LEU A 330 19.81 -5.84 4.82
C LEU A 330 20.48 -4.52 4.40
N ILE A 331 20.50 -4.17 3.11
CA ILE A 331 21.07 -2.90 2.67
C ILE A 331 20.30 -1.68 3.20
N ASN A 332 19.00 -1.84 3.45
CA ASN A 332 18.11 -0.76 3.87
C ASN A 332 17.83 -0.76 5.38
N ILE A 333 18.15 -1.84 6.09
CA ILE A 333 17.70 -2.02 7.47
C ILE A 333 18.30 -0.99 8.44
N ILE A 334 19.54 -0.57 8.20
CA ILE A 334 20.20 0.43 9.05
C ILE A 334 19.51 1.80 8.88
N GLY A 335 19.26 2.24 7.64
CA GLY A 335 18.55 3.50 7.44
C GLY A 335 17.08 3.44 7.85
N PHE A 336 16.44 2.26 7.81
CA PHE A 336 15.11 2.05 8.38
C PHE A 336 15.09 2.28 9.89
N LEU A 337 16.08 1.79 10.64
CA LEU A 337 16.22 2.10 12.08
C LEU A 337 16.32 3.62 12.31
N GLY A 338 17.02 4.32 11.42
CA GLY A 338 17.07 5.79 11.38
C GLY A 338 15.69 6.42 11.28
N ALA A 339 14.87 5.96 10.32
CA ALA A 339 13.49 6.42 10.15
C ALA A 339 12.60 6.11 11.37
N CYS A 340 12.91 5.06 12.13
CA CYS A 340 12.25 4.75 13.41
C CYS A 340 12.73 5.60 14.59
N GLY A 341 13.62 6.59 14.39
CA GLY A 341 14.08 7.52 15.41
C GLY A 341 15.40 7.14 16.09
N TRP A 342 16.11 6.12 15.59
CA TRP A 342 17.45 5.77 16.09
C TRP A 342 18.51 6.63 15.41
N LYS A 343 19.61 6.93 16.11
CA LYS A 343 20.76 7.61 15.47
C LYS A 343 21.52 6.61 14.61
N VAL A 344 21.63 6.89 13.32
CA VAL A 344 22.34 6.06 12.35
C VAL A 344 23.30 6.90 11.52
N PRO A 345 24.30 6.30 10.84
CA PRO A 345 25.19 7.05 9.96
C PRO A 345 24.42 7.72 8.81
N GLU A 346 24.79 8.95 8.46
CA GLU A 346 24.16 9.73 7.38
C GLU A 346 24.13 8.97 6.04
N MET A 347 25.18 8.18 5.75
CA MET A 347 25.23 7.31 4.57
C MET A 347 24.10 6.28 4.55
N ALA A 348 23.72 5.71 5.70
CA ALA A 348 22.64 4.74 5.79
C ALA A 348 21.27 5.41 5.56
N GLU A 349 21.09 6.65 6.02
CA GLU A 349 19.89 7.44 5.73
C GLU A 349 19.76 7.74 4.23
N HIS A 350 20.88 8.08 3.57
CA HIS A 350 20.93 8.31 2.13
C HIS A 350 20.61 7.06 1.31
N ILE A 351 21.14 5.90 1.71
CA ILE A 351 20.79 4.61 1.08
C ILE A 351 19.29 4.33 1.24
N TYR A 352 18.73 4.57 2.43
CA TYR A 352 17.31 4.37 2.69
C TYR A 352 16.41 5.35 1.93
N ASN A 353 16.90 6.55 1.62
CA ASN A 353 16.20 7.46 0.71
C ASN A 353 16.07 6.91 -0.73
N PHE A 354 16.79 5.84 -1.08
CA PHE A 354 16.65 5.07 -2.31
C PHE A 354 16.14 3.65 -2.06
N ASN A 355 15.41 3.42 -0.95
CA ASN A 355 15.10 2.09 -0.44
C ASN A 355 14.59 1.10 -1.49
N PHE A 356 13.68 1.54 -2.37
CA PHE A 356 13.08 0.68 -3.38
C PHE A 356 14.13 0.15 -4.36
N PHE A 357 14.93 1.03 -4.96
CA PHE A 357 15.97 0.61 -5.90
C PHE A 357 17.12 -0.12 -5.20
N GLY A 358 17.49 0.30 -3.99
CA GLY A 358 18.51 -0.38 -3.19
C GLY A 358 18.13 -1.84 -2.93
N GLY A 359 16.91 -2.09 -2.45
CA GLY A 359 16.42 -3.44 -2.19
C GLY A 359 16.29 -4.28 -3.45
N PHE A 360 15.70 -3.70 -4.50
CA PHE A 360 15.49 -4.34 -5.80
C PHE A 360 16.82 -4.76 -6.46
N ILE A 361 17.78 -3.84 -6.58
CA ILE A 361 19.05 -4.10 -7.29
C ILE A 361 19.88 -5.12 -6.51
N VAL A 362 20.00 -4.97 -5.20
CA VAL A 362 20.80 -5.89 -4.37
C VAL A 362 20.21 -7.29 -4.41
N SER A 363 18.88 -7.44 -4.27
CA SER A 363 18.25 -8.77 -4.33
C SER A 363 18.37 -9.39 -5.73
N ALA A 364 18.14 -8.62 -6.80
CA ALA A 364 18.29 -9.10 -8.17
C ALA A 364 19.72 -9.55 -8.48
N LEU A 365 20.74 -8.74 -8.14
CA LEU A 365 22.15 -9.09 -8.39
C LEU A 365 22.60 -10.29 -7.57
N THR A 366 22.16 -10.37 -6.31
CA THR A 366 22.47 -11.51 -5.44
C THR A 366 21.86 -12.79 -6.01
N TYR A 367 20.58 -12.74 -6.41
CA TYR A 367 19.91 -13.88 -7.02
C TYR A 367 20.58 -14.34 -8.31
N TRP A 368 20.84 -13.40 -9.22
CA TRP A 368 21.53 -13.66 -10.47
C TRP A 368 22.89 -14.33 -10.26
N THR A 369 23.68 -13.81 -9.31
CA THR A 369 25.01 -14.34 -9.00
C THR A 369 24.93 -15.75 -8.44
N LEU A 370 24.02 -16.00 -7.49
CA LEU A 370 23.83 -17.33 -6.89
C LEU A 370 23.38 -18.37 -7.93
N CYS A 371 22.48 -17.99 -8.84
CA CYS A 371 22.02 -18.85 -9.92
C CYS A 371 23.07 -19.04 -11.03
N ARG A 372 23.98 -18.07 -11.24
CA ARG A 372 25.14 -18.22 -12.14
C ARG A 372 26.19 -19.17 -11.59
N VAL A 373 26.51 -19.06 -10.30
CA VAL A 373 27.50 -19.93 -9.63
C VAL A 373 26.94 -21.35 -9.45
N SER A 374 25.66 -21.46 -9.14
CA SER A 374 24.98 -22.73 -8.92
C SER A 374 23.68 -22.77 -9.72
N PRO A 375 23.72 -23.25 -10.98
CA PRO A 375 22.59 -23.28 -11.89
C PRO A 375 21.37 -24.00 -11.31
N ILE A 376 20.20 -23.50 -11.67
CA ILE A 376 18.90 -24.05 -11.29
C ILE A 376 18.24 -24.73 -12.50
N PRO A 377 17.35 -25.72 -12.29
CA PRO A 377 16.65 -26.37 -13.39
C PRO A 377 15.57 -25.46 -14.02
N ALA A 378 15.04 -25.88 -15.18
CA ALA A 378 14.05 -25.14 -15.96
C ALA A 378 14.51 -23.73 -16.36
N CYS A 379 15.72 -23.64 -16.93
CA CYS A 379 16.28 -22.42 -17.51
C CYS A 379 16.47 -22.61 -19.01
N ALA A 380 16.22 -21.55 -19.79
CA ALA A 380 16.49 -21.51 -21.22
C ALA A 380 17.80 -20.77 -21.51
N ASN A 381 18.50 -21.19 -22.57
CA ASN A 381 19.67 -20.48 -23.09
C ASN A 381 19.27 -19.29 -23.98
N GLU A 382 18.05 -19.25 -24.48
CA GLU A 382 17.50 -18.19 -25.32
C GLU A 382 16.20 -17.66 -24.72
N TRP A 383 15.73 -16.52 -25.21
CA TRP A 383 14.44 -15.98 -24.77
C TRP A 383 13.31 -16.90 -25.26
N LEU A 384 12.58 -17.51 -24.33
CA LEU A 384 11.49 -18.45 -24.59
C LEU A 384 10.25 -18.04 -23.80
N GLU A 385 9.73 -16.85 -24.09
CA GLU A 385 8.39 -16.46 -23.67
C GLU A 385 7.39 -17.14 -24.63
N VAL A 386 6.38 -17.81 -24.10
CA VAL A 386 5.35 -18.47 -24.92
C VAL A 386 4.72 -17.40 -25.82
N GLU A 387 5.02 -17.43 -27.13
CA GLU A 387 4.33 -16.59 -28.09
C GLU A 387 2.84 -16.93 -28.03
N THR A 388 2.04 -16.04 -27.45
CA THR A 388 0.60 -16.01 -27.63
C THR A 388 0.28 -15.60 -29.07
N ASP A 389 0.72 -16.39 -30.04
CA ASP A 389 0.29 -16.30 -31.43
C ASP A 389 -0.45 -17.58 -31.77
N GLY A 390 -1.73 -17.41 -32.13
CA GLY A 390 -2.73 -18.45 -32.36
C GLY A 390 -2.46 -19.36 -33.58
N SER A 391 -1.24 -19.87 -33.75
CA SER A 391 -0.87 -20.80 -34.83
C SER A 391 -0.34 -22.15 -34.36
N LYS A 392 -0.18 -22.39 -33.05
CA LYS A 392 0.03 -23.74 -32.50
C LYS A 392 -0.75 -23.94 -31.20
N GLY A 393 -2.05 -24.19 -31.34
CA GLY A 393 -2.88 -24.75 -30.28
C GLY A 393 -2.42 -26.17 -29.93
N GLY A 394 -1.36 -26.27 -29.14
CA GLY A 394 -0.96 -27.49 -28.44
C GLY A 394 -1.64 -27.51 -27.09
N ARG A 395 -2.62 -28.38 -26.97
CA ARG A 395 -3.52 -28.57 -25.83
C ARG A 395 -2.73 -28.83 -24.53
N ALA A 396 -2.85 -27.93 -23.55
CA ALA A 396 -2.35 -28.15 -22.19
C ALA A 396 -3.17 -29.18 -21.37
N TYR A 397 -4.00 -30.00 -22.03
CA TYR A 397 -4.89 -30.97 -21.38
C TYR A 397 -5.02 -32.34 -22.08
N ASP A 398 -4.35 -32.59 -23.22
CA ASP A 398 -4.50 -33.85 -23.97
C ASP A 398 -3.17 -34.62 -24.10
N VAL A 399 -2.60 -35.04 -22.98
CA VAL A 399 -1.56 -36.09 -22.97
C VAL A 399 -2.02 -37.20 -22.04
N GLU A 400 -3.06 -37.94 -22.43
CA GLU A 400 -3.36 -39.30 -21.98
C GLU A 400 -4.58 -39.85 -22.75
N ASN A 401 -4.36 -40.39 -23.96
CA ASN A 401 -5.20 -41.44 -24.56
C ASN A 401 -4.64 -41.90 -25.93
N SER A 402 -3.37 -42.29 -25.99
CA SER A 402 -2.81 -42.93 -27.19
C SER A 402 -1.92 -44.14 -26.87
N SER A 403 -2.32 -44.93 -25.88
CA SER A 403 -1.75 -46.26 -25.64
C SER A 403 -2.82 -47.14 -25.03
N ASP A 404 -3.68 -47.73 -25.86
CA ASP A 404 -4.37 -49.01 -25.64
C ASP A 404 -5.48 -49.21 -26.70
N THR A 405 -5.09 -49.55 -27.93
CA THR A 405 -5.91 -50.36 -28.86
C THR A 405 -5.04 -50.81 -30.05
N GLU A 406 -4.06 -51.66 -29.79
CA GLU A 406 -3.55 -52.64 -30.75
C GLU A 406 -3.10 -53.89 -29.97
N ARG A 407 -4.11 -54.68 -29.58
CA ARG A 407 -4.03 -56.10 -29.22
C ARG A 407 -5.47 -56.61 -29.13
N ASP A 408 -5.98 -57.05 -30.27
CA ASP A 408 -6.62 -58.37 -30.49
C ASP A 408 -7.02 -58.51 -31.96
#